data_AF-A0AAD3XRD2-F1
#
_entry.id   AF-A0AAD3XRD2-F1
#
_cell.length_a   1.000
_cell.length_b   1.000
_cell.length_c   1.000
_cell.angle_alpha   90.00
_cell.angle_beta   90.00
_cell.angle_gamma   90.00
#
_symmetry.space_group_name_H-M   'P 1'
#
loop_
_entity.id
_entity.type
_entity.pdbx_description
1 polymer ?
#
loop_
_entity_poly.entity_id
_entity_poly.type
_entity_poly.pdbx_seq_one_letter_code
_entity_poly.pdbx_strand_id
1 'polypeptide(L)' 'MRSYFDVENLPSEFGGKATLEYDHEEFSKSMAEDDIKAAKFWGFGDQKNEKIANGHFSADVVPEPVVVAPTSN' A
#
# COMPACT_ATOMS: atom_id res chain seq x y z
N MET A 1 9.64 19.35 6.58
CA MET A 1 9.23 17.95 6.28
C MET A 1 9.25 17.00 7.49
N ARG A 2 9.88 17.33 8.63
CA ARG A 2 9.87 16.47 9.83
C ARG A 2 8.59 16.55 10.70
N SER A 3 7.58 17.33 10.29
CA SER A 3 6.35 17.55 11.08
C SER A 3 5.17 16.68 10.69
N TYR A 4 5.31 15.86 9.64
CA TYR A 4 4.22 14.99 9.15
C TYR A 4 4.25 13.60 9.74
N PHE A 5 5.38 13.23 10.35
CA PHE A 5 5.60 11.92 10.93
C PHE A 5 5.84 12.07 12.42
N ASP A 6 5.17 11.23 13.19
CA ASP A 6 5.43 11.13 14.63
C ASP A 6 6.78 10.44 14.83
N VAL A 7 7.80 11.25 15.08
CA VAL A 7 9.18 10.80 15.26
C VAL A 7 9.30 9.92 16.52
N GLU A 8 8.40 10.05 17.49
CA GLU A 8 8.43 9.24 18.71
C GLU A 8 7.95 7.80 18.47
N ASN A 9 7.12 7.57 17.45
CA ASN A 9 6.59 6.25 17.10
C ASN A 9 7.24 5.64 15.85
N LEU A 10 8.04 6.42 15.12
CA LEU A 10 8.76 5.94 13.95
C LEU A 10 9.99 5.12 14.40
N PRO A 11 10.20 3.90 13.86
CA PRO A 11 11.41 3.12 14.15
C PRO A 11 12.69 3.87 13.79
N SER A 12 13.73 3.64 14.58
CA SER A 12 15.03 4.30 14.39
C SER A 12 15.65 4.08 13.00
N GLU A 13 15.37 2.95 12.37
CA GLU A 13 15.77 2.61 10.99
C GLU A 13 15.25 3.60 9.94
N PHE A 14 14.10 4.23 10.20
CA PHE A 14 13.49 5.23 9.33
C PHE A 14 13.81 6.67 9.76
N GLY A 15 14.77 6.86 10.68
CA GLY A 15 15.15 8.17 11.22
C GLY A 15 14.26 8.68 12.34
N GLY A 16 13.49 7.78 12.96
CA GLY A 16 12.69 8.05 14.17
C GLY A 16 13.46 7.83 15.47
N LYS A 17 12.75 7.91 16.59
CA LYS A 17 13.29 7.72 17.95
C LYS A 17 12.78 6.45 18.62
N ALA A 18 11.82 5.75 18.02
CA ALA A 18 11.32 4.51 18.60
C ALA A 18 12.43 3.45 18.55
N THR A 19 12.69 2.80 19.68
CA THR A 19 13.59 1.65 19.81
C THR A 19 12.95 0.34 19.37
N LEU A 20 11.74 0.39 18.79
CA LEU A 20 11.04 -0.77 18.31
C LEU A 20 11.72 -1.28 17.04
N GLU A 21 12.13 -2.56 17.07
CA GLU A 21 12.67 -3.27 15.91
C GLU A 21 11.54 -3.56 14.93
N TYR A 22 11.75 -3.29 13.65
CA TYR A 22 10.72 -3.48 12.64
C TYR A 22 10.65 -4.94 12.19
N ASP A 23 9.65 -5.70 12.65
CA ASP A 23 9.38 -7.06 12.19
C ASP A 23 8.57 -7.05 10.88
N HIS A 24 9.27 -7.28 9.78
CA HIS A 24 8.67 -7.36 8.45
C HIS A 24 7.61 -8.47 8.32
N GLU A 25 7.78 -9.61 9.00
CA GLU A 25 6.84 -10.72 8.90
C GLU A 25 5.55 -10.42 9.66
N GLU A 26 5.67 -9.88 10.87
CA GLU A 26 4.50 -9.51 11.68
C GLU A 26 3.67 -8.46 10.95
N PHE A 27 4.32 -7.42 10.41
CA PHE A 27 3.62 -6.36 9.69
C PHE A 27 2.98 -6.87 8.39
N SER A 28 3.67 -7.75 7.65
CA SER A 28 3.11 -8.36 6.43
C SER A 28 1.87 -9.22 6.72
N LYS A 29 1.88 -9.97 7.83
CA LYS A 29 0.72 -10.76 8.26
C LYS A 29 -0.44 -9.83 8.63
N SER A 30 -0.17 -8.79 9.42
CA SER A 30 -1.19 -7.80 9.81
C SER A 30 -1.82 -7.09 8.61
N MET A 31 -1.01 -6.69 7.62
CA MET A 31 -1.52 -6.07 6.38
C MET A 31 -2.46 -7.01 5.61
N ALA A 32 -2.07 -8.29 5.47
CA ALA A 32 -2.91 -9.27 4.79
C ALA A 32 -4.24 -9.52 5.52
N GLU A 33 -4.23 -9.57 6.85
CA GLU A 33 -5.45 -9.73 7.64
C GLU A 33 -6.37 -8.51 7.54
N ASP A 34 -5.81 -7.31 7.56
CA ASP A 34 -6.58 -6.07 7.41
C ASP A 34 -7.12 -5.90 5.99
N ASP A 35 -6.40 -6.32 4.95
CA ASP A 35 -6.91 -6.36 3.58
C ASP A 35 -8.14 -7.28 3.47
N ILE A 36 -8.10 -8.46 4.10
CA ILE A 36 -9.26 -9.38 4.14
C ILE A 36 -10.43 -8.74 4.87
N LYS A 37 -10.17 -8.07 6.01
CA LYS A 37 -11.20 -7.38 6.79
C LYS A 37 -11.81 -6.22 6.00
N ALA A 38 -10.97 -5.43 5.35
CA ALA A 38 -11.37 -4.32 4.51
C ALA A 38 -12.18 -4.81 3.31
N ALA A 39 -11.73 -5.85 2.60
CA ALA A 39 -12.48 -6.43 1.48
C ALA A 39 -13.88 -6.89 1.89
N LYS A 40 -14.03 -7.45 3.10
CA LYS A 40 -15.33 -7.80 3.67
C LYS A 40 -16.15 -6.55 4.01
N PHE A 41 -15.56 -5.58 4.71
CA PHE A 41 -16.24 -4.35 5.11
C PHE A 41 -16.73 -3.52 3.91
N TRP A 42 -15.91 -3.43 2.86
CA TRP A 42 -16.22 -2.71 1.63
C TRP A 42 -17.06 -3.52 0.63
N GLY A 43 -17.46 -4.75 0.97
CA GLY A 43 -18.42 -5.52 0.17
C GLY A 43 -17.85 -6.28 -1.04
N PHE A 44 -16.52 -6.38 -1.18
CA PHE A 44 -15.89 -7.21 -2.22
C PHE A 44 -16.00 -8.72 -1.93
N GLY A 45 -16.27 -9.10 -0.68
CA GLY A 45 -16.38 -10.50 -0.25
C GLY A 45 -17.64 -11.24 -0.74
N ASP A 46 -18.71 -10.51 -1.03
CA ASP A 46 -20.04 -11.08 -1.33
C ASP A 46 -20.42 -11.06 -2.82
N GLN A 47 -19.50 -10.71 -3.72
CA GLN A 47 -19.72 -10.72 -5.17
C GLN A 47 -19.68 -12.14 -5.80
N LYS A 48 -19.99 -13.16 -5.01
CA LYS A 48 -20.28 -14.50 -5.52
C LYS A 48 -21.78 -14.61 -5.66
N ASN A 49 -22.33 -14.17 -6.80
CA ASN A 49 -23.51 -14.75 -7.48
C ASN A 49 -24.31 -13.78 -8.36
N GLU A 50 -23.71 -12.80 -9.05
CA GLU A 50 -24.38 -12.31 -10.27
C GLU A 50 -23.39 -12.31 -11.44
N LYS A 51 -23.76 -13.12 -12.45
CA LYS A 51 -23.09 -13.25 -13.74
C LYS A 51 -22.94 -11.87 -14.37
N ILE A 52 -21.79 -11.23 -14.22
CA ILE A 52 -21.38 -10.18 -15.15
C ILE A 52 -20.41 -10.84 -16.12
N ALA A 53 -20.99 -11.28 -17.23
CA ALA A 53 -20.24 -11.65 -18.41
C ALA A 53 -19.34 -10.48 -18.81
N ASN A 54 -18.03 -10.76 -18.85
CA ASN A 54 -17.03 -10.04 -19.63
C ASN A 54 -17.01 -8.51 -19.46
N GLY A 55 -16.34 -8.03 -18.43
CA GLY A 55 -16.07 -6.61 -18.22
C GLY A 55 -14.71 -6.39 -17.56
N HIS A 56 -13.66 -6.44 -18.37
CA HIS A 56 -12.39 -5.72 -18.22
C HIS A 56 -12.15 -5.06 -16.83
N PHE A 57 -11.53 -5.78 -15.89
CA PHE A 57 -10.84 -5.14 -14.78
C PHE A 57 -9.48 -4.65 -15.30
N SER A 58 -9.50 -3.52 -16.01
CA SER A 58 -8.28 -2.75 -16.19
C SER A 58 -7.96 -2.09 -14.86
N ALA A 59 -6.98 -2.65 -14.15
CA ALA A 59 -6.19 -1.84 -13.25
C ALA A 59 -5.54 -0.78 -14.13
N ASP A 60 -6.03 0.45 -14.05
CA ASP A 60 -5.39 1.63 -14.64
C ASP A 60 -4.10 1.88 -13.84
N VAL A 61 -3.09 1.04 -14.10
CA VAL A 61 -1.74 1.28 -13.64
C VAL A 61 -1.27 2.46 -14.46
N VAL A 62 -1.38 3.65 -13.87
CA VAL A 62 -0.74 4.87 -14.35
C VAL A 62 0.70 4.51 -14.71
N PRO A 63 1.11 4.60 -15.99
CA PRO A 63 2.48 4.28 -16.37
C PRO A 63 3.43 5.22 -15.63
N GLU A 64 4.52 4.67 -15.08
CA GLU A 64 5.55 5.45 -14.41
C GLU A 64 5.95 6.68 -15.26
N PRO A 65 6.11 7.87 -14.65
CA PRO A 65 6.57 9.03 -15.38
C PRO A 65 7.99 8.76 -15.91
N VAL A 66 8.11 8.63 -17.23
CA VAL A 66 9.39 8.51 -17.92
C VAL A 66 10.20 9.78 -17.61
N VAL A 67 11.23 9.64 -16.78
CA VAL A 67 12.20 10.71 -16.53
C VAL A 67 13.07 10.84 -17.79
N VAL A 68 12.64 11.69 -18.73
CA VAL A 68 13.48 12.08 -19.86
C VAL A 68 14.45 13.15 -19.34
N ALA A 69 15.69 12.74 -19.06
CA ALA A 69 16.77 13.68 -18.82
C ALA A 69 17.05 14.48 -20.11
N PRO A 70 17.27 15.81 -20.05
CA PRO A 70 17.62 16.59 -21.22
C PRO A 70 19.03 16.20 -21.70
N THR A 71 19.13 15.70 -22.92
CA THR A 71 20.41 15.53 -23.61
C THR A 71 20.96 16.91 -23.96
N SER A 72 22.03 17.30 -23.29
CA SER A 72 22.88 18.43 -23.66
C SER A 72 23.60 18.12 -24.97
N ASN A 73 23.49 19.01 -25.98
CA ASN A 73 24.57 19.42 -26.90
C ASN A 73 24.08 20.53 -27.83
#